data_AF-A0A957Z4Z4-F1
#
_entry.id   AF-A0A957Z4Z4-F1
#
_cell.length_a   1.000
_cell.length_b   1.000
_cell.length_c   1.000
_cell.angle_alpha   90.00
_cell.angle_beta   90.00
_cell.angle_gamma   90.00
#
_symmetry.space_group_name_H-M   'P 1'
#
loop_
_entity.id
_entity.type
_entity.pdbx_description
1 polymer ?
#
loop_
_entity_poly.entity_id
_entity_poly.type
_entity_poly.pdbx_seq_one_letter_code
_entity_poly.pdbx_strand_id
1 'polypeptide(L)'
;MKSVDITLGGRAYQVVELPLRKNAAWRMKLGELVDSVTGLVGATQVDINNTTELVGVVNLVRDVLLQAPEKLTALLFEYSPALADDRERIEAEVYESELMGAMLEVLKLAFPFGDLLTWASGLAPTASAPTSKS
;
A
#
# COMPACT_ATOMS: atom_id res chain seq x y z
N MET A 1 17.00 0.84 0.54
CA MET A 1 16.34 -0.02 1.54
C MET A 1 15.58 0.86 2.50
N LYS A 2 14.31 1.10 2.21
CA LYS A 2 13.35 1.75 3.11
C LYS A 2 12.78 0.71 4.09
N SER A 3 12.44 1.16 5.29
CA SER A 3 11.76 0.36 6.30
C SER A 3 10.78 1.22 7.07
N VAL A 4 9.78 0.59 7.67
CA VAL A 4 8.81 1.22 8.57
C VAL A 4 8.69 0.36 9.82
N ASP A 5 8.56 1.02 10.96
CA ASP A 5 8.27 0.36 12.22
C ASP A 5 6.76 0.40 12.45
N ILE A 6 6.18 -0.77 12.71
CA ILE A 6 4.75 -0.94 13.01
C ILE A 6 4.60 -1.58 14.39
N THR A 7 3.45 -1.35 15.02
CA THR A 7 3.11 -1.96 16.31
C THR A 7 1.84 -2.79 16.15
N LEU A 8 1.90 -4.07 16.53
CA LEU A 8 0.76 -4.98 16.53
C LEU A 8 0.66 -5.68 17.88
N GLY A 9 -0.45 -5.49 18.59
CA GLY A 9 -0.69 -6.10 19.90
C GLY A 9 0.38 -5.69 20.90
N GLY A 10 0.78 -4.42 20.88
CA GLY A 10 1.81 -3.85 21.74
C GLY A 10 3.26 -4.23 21.42
N ARG A 11 3.51 -5.06 20.40
CA ARG A 11 4.86 -5.44 19.96
C ARG A 11 5.28 -4.67 18.71
N ALA A 12 6.49 -4.13 18.71
CA ALA A 12 7.07 -3.45 17.56
C ALA A 12 7.68 -4.47 16.56
N TYR A 13 7.46 -4.21 15.28
CA TYR A 13 8.04 -4.95 14.16
C TYR A 13 8.64 -3.97 13.17
N GLN A 14 9.81 -4.32 12.67
CA GLN A 14 10.40 -3.61 11.54
C GLN A 14 10.02 -4.33 10.25
N VAL A 15 9.31 -3.62 9.37
CA VAL A 15 8.97 -4.11 8.03
C VAL A 15 9.87 -3.43 7.02
N VAL A 16 10.50 -4.22 6.15
CA VAL A 16 11.45 -3.76 5.15
C VAL A 16 10.83 -3.80 3.76
N GLU A 17 11.22 -2.87 2.88
CA GLU A 17 10.73 -2.88 1.50
C GLU A 17 11.12 -4.19 0.78
N LEU A 18 10.17 -4.73 0.01
CA LEU A 18 10.43 -5.90 -0.82
C LEU A 18 11.30 -5.54 -2.04
N PRO A 19 12.25 -6.41 -2.46
CA PRO A 19 12.96 -6.25 -3.72
C PRO A 19 12.00 -6.19 -4.92
N LEU A 20 12.37 -5.43 -5.96
CA LEU A 20 11.53 -5.09 -7.12
C LEU A 20 10.57 -6.20 -7.61
N ARG A 21 11.08 -7.41 -7.89
CA ARG A 21 10.27 -8.53 -8.39
C ARG A 21 9.29 -9.08 -7.36
N LYS A 22 9.73 -9.23 -6.10
CA LYS A 22 8.87 -9.69 -5.00
C LYS A 22 7.77 -8.66 -4.73
N ASN A 23 8.15 -7.38 -4.75
CA ASN A 23 7.21 -6.28 -4.56
C ASN A 23 6.19 -6.18 -5.72
N ALA A 24 6.61 -6.40 -6.96
CA ALA A 24 5.69 -6.44 -8.10
C ALA A 24 4.70 -7.61 -7.99
N ALA A 25 5.17 -8.82 -7.66
CA ALA A 25 4.31 -9.98 -7.46
C ALA A 25 3.30 -9.79 -6.32
N TRP A 26 3.75 -9.20 -5.20
CA TRP A 26 2.87 -8.89 -4.07
C TRP A 26 1.78 -7.88 -4.46
N ARG A 27 2.13 -6.81 -5.20
CA ARG A 27 1.15 -5.82 -5.68
C ARG A 27 0.13 -6.41 -6.64
N MET A 28 0.51 -7.38 -7.47
CA MET A 28 -0.43 -8.09 -8.34
C MET A 28 -1.48 -8.85 -7.51
N LYS A 29 -1.05 -9.57 -6.46
CA LYS A 29 -1.96 -10.27 -5.55
C LYS A 29 -2.91 -9.33 -4.81
N LEU A 30 -2.41 -8.15 -4.40
CA LEU A 30 -3.26 -7.11 -3.83
C LEU A 30 -4.34 -6.68 -4.82
N GLY A 31 -3.97 -6.45 -6.09
CA GLY A 31 -4.90 -6.09 -7.16
C GLY A 31 -5.97 -7.16 -7.37
N GLU A 32 -5.57 -8.43 -7.50
CA GLU A 32 -6.49 -9.57 -7.62
C GLU A 32 -7.47 -9.67 -6.45
N LEU A 33 -6.99 -9.42 -5.23
CA LEU A 33 -7.83 -9.41 -4.03
C LEU A 33 -8.86 -8.27 -4.09
N VAL A 34 -8.44 -7.06 -4.46
CA VAL A 34 -9.33 -5.90 -4.61
C VAL A 34 -10.38 -6.14 -5.71
N ASP A 35 -9.97 -6.66 -6.86
CA ASP A 35 -10.87 -6.98 -7.97
C ASP A 35 -11.92 -8.03 -7.54
N SER A 36 -11.52 -9.01 -6.73
CA SER A 36 -12.43 -10.05 -6.22
C SER A 36 -13.49 -9.52 -5.26
N VAL A 37 -13.18 -8.47 -4.51
CA VAL A 37 -14.06 -7.85 -3.51
C VAL A 37 -15.00 -6.84 -4.18
N THR A 38 -14.49 -6.06 -5.12
CA THR A 38 -15.28 -5.01 -5.80
C THR A 38 -16.08 -5.53 -6.99
N GLY A 39 -15.77 -6.74 -7.50
CA GLY A 39 -16.35 -7.27 -8.73
C GLY A 39 -15.90 -6.51 -9.99
N LEU A 40 -14.92 -5.61 -9.86
CA LEU A 40 -14.35 -4.84 -10.97
C LEU A 40 -13.32 -5.70 -11.72
N VAL A 41 -13.81 -6.65 -12.52
CA VAL A 41 -12.92 -7.48 -13.36
C VAL A 41 -12.27 -6.59 -14.43
N GLY A 42 -10.98 -6.30 -14.28
CA GLY A 42 -10.18 -5.61 -15.31
C GLY A 42 -10.41 -4.10 -15.45
N ALA A 43 -11.18 -3.46 -14.57
CA ALA A 43 -11.36 -2.00 -14.58
C ALA A 43 -10.31 -1.28 -13.72
N THR A 44 -9.65 -2.02 -12.83
CA THR A 44 -8.62 -1.54 -11.90
C THR A 44 -7.25 -1.98 -12.36
N GLN A 45 -6.89 -1.60 -13.60
CA GLN A 45 -5.55 -1.06 -13.78
C GLN A 45 -5.55 0.27 -13.00
N VAL A 46 -5.59 0.20 -11.66
CA VAL A 46 -5.38 1.38 -10.81
C VAL A 46 -4.04 1.87 -11.30
N ASP A 47 -4.04 3.04 -11.91
CA ASP A 47 -2.85 3.61 -12.51
C ASP A 47 -2.12 4.30 -11.36
N ILE A 48 -1.62 3.47 -10.40
CA ILE A 48 -1.10 3.81 -9.06
C ILE A 48 0.13 4.72 -9.17
N ASN A 49 -0.09 5.91 -9.70
CA ASN A 49 0.88 6.89 -10.15
C ASN A 49 0.52 8.31 -9.65
N ASN A 50 -0.56 8.46 -8.86
CA ASN A 50 -0.98 9.74 -8.30
C ASN A 50 -1.44 9.65 -6.82
N THR A 51 -1.10 10.63 -5.98
CA THR A 51 -1.51 10.78 -4.57
C THR A 51 -3.03 10.81 -4.37
N THR A 52 -3.79 11.33 -5.33
CA THR A 52 -5.26 11.34 -5.25
C THR A 52 -5.82 9.91 -5.28
N GLU A 53 -5.11 8.99 -5.91
CA GLU A 53 -5.46 7.58 -5.94
C GLU A 53 -5.08 6.84 -4.66
N LEU A 54 -4.18 7.39 -3.82
CA LEU A 54 -3.87 6.80 -2.52
C LEU A 54 -5.13 6.71 -1.66
N VAL A 55 -5.96 7.75 -1.64
CA VAL A 55 -7.24 7.73 -0.92
C VAL A 55 -8.18 6.66 -1.50
N GLY A 56 -8.16 6.47 -2.82
CA GLY A 56 -8.87 5.38 -3.50
C GLY A 56 -8.37 4.00 -3.08
N VAL A 57 -7.07 3.76 -3.10
CA VAL A 57 -6.43 2.51 -2.65
C VAL A 57 -6.73 2.24 -1.18
N VAL A 58 -6.68 3.25 -0.32
CA VAL A 58 -7.03 3.13 1.11
C VAL A 58 -8.50 2.72 1.29
N ASN A 59 -9.42 3.33 0.53
CA ASN A 59 -10.84 2.95 0.58
C ASN A 59 -11.06 1.52 0.07
N LEU A 60 -10.39 1.12 -1.02
CA LEU A 60 -10.46 -0.24 -1.55
C LEU A 60 -9.92 -1.26 -0.55
N VAL A 61 -8.79 -0.97 0.10
CA VAL A 61 -8.20 -1.82 1.14
C VAL A 61 -9.09 -1.90 2.37
N ARG A 62 -9.77 -0.82 2.73
CA ARG A 62 -10.80 -0.82 3.78
C ARG A 62 -11.98 -1.72 3.41
N ASP A 63 -12.47 -1.64 2.18
CA ASP A 63 -13.56 -2.49 1.72
C ASP A 63 -13.15 -3.97 1.70
N VAL A 64 -11.92 -4.26 1.28
CA VAL A 64 -11.34 -5.62 1.38
C VAL A 64 -11.23 -6.08 2.83
N LEU A 65 -10.81 -5.23 3.78
CA LEU A 65 -10.77 -5.61 5.20
C LEU A 65 -12.17 -5.99 5.69
N LEU A 66 -13.20 -5.23 5.33
CA LEU A 66 -14.57 -5.47 5.80
C LEU A 66 -15.19 -6.74 5.20
N GLN A 67 -14.78 -7.13 3.99
CA GLN A 67 -15.37 -8.25 3.26
C GLN A 67 -14.53 -9.53 3.29
N ALA A 68 -13.21 -9.40 3.45
CA ALA A 68 -12.24 -10.50 3.42
C ALA A 68 -11.03 -10.22 4.32
N PRO A 69 -11.25 -9.99 5.64
CA PRO A 69 -10.18 -9.65 6.57
C PRO A 69 -9.07 -10.71 6.61
N GLU A 70 -9.41 -11.99 6.51
CA GLU A 70 -8.44 -13.09 6.55
C GLU A 70 -7.49 -13.06 5.35
N LYS A 71 -8.00 -12.69 4.16
CA LYS A 71 -7.18 -12.59 2.95
C LYS A 71 -6.23 -11.39 3.02
N LEU A 72 -6.72 -10.26 3.53
CA LEU A 72 -5.89 -9.07 3.70
C LEU A 72 -4.77 -9.32 4.73
N THR A 73 -5.10 -9.98 5.83
CA THR A 73 -4.14 -10.37 6.87
C THR A 73 -3.11 -11.36 6.35
N ALA A 74 -3.52 -12.37 5.56
CA ALA A 74 -2.59 -13.28 4.90
C ALA A 74 -1.62 -12.53 3.96
N LEU A 75 -2.11 -11.53 3.24
CA LEU A 75 -1.29 -10.71 2.35
C LEU A 75 -0.28 -9.84 3.13
N LEU A 76 -0.65 -9.37 4.32
CA LEU A 76 0.25 -8.65 5.24
C LEU A 76 1.40 -9.55 5.70
N PHE A 77 1.10 -10.79 6.09
CA PHE A 77 2.11 -11.77 6.48
C PHE A 77 3.02 -12.16 5.33
N GLU A 78 2.50 -12.25 4.10
CA GLU A 78 3.32 -12.52 2.92
C GLU A 78 4.35 -11.40 2.67
N TYR A 79 4.04 -10.15 3.01
CA TYR A 79 4.96 -9.03 2.81
C TYR A 79 6.16 -9.07 3.76
N SER A 80 5.96 -9.53 5.00
CA SER A 80 6.99 -9.47 6.05
C SER A 80 7.18 -10.83 6.73
N PRO A 81 8.35 -11.48 6.52
CA PRO A 81 8.69 -12.72 7.23
C PRO A 81 8.59 -12.59 8.75
N ALA A 82 8.98 -11.43 9.31
CA ALA A 82 8.90 -11.18 10.74
C ALA A 82 7.46 -11.19 11.28
N LEU A 83 6.48 -10.83 10.45
CA LEU A 83 5.06 -10.94 10.81
C LEU A 83 4.55 -12.37 10.61
N ALA A 84 4.99 -13.05 9.55
CA ALA A 84 4.64 -14.45 9.31
C ALA A 84 5.14 -15.37 10.43
N ASP A 85 6.33 -15.11 10.97
CA ASP A 85 6.93 -15.90 12.06
C ASP A 85 6.16 -15.74 13.39
N ASP A 86 5.44 -14.63 13.59
CA ASP A 86 4.64 -14.34 14.80
C ASP A 86 3.12 -14.39 14.53
N ARG A 87 2.73 -15.08 13.45
CA ARG A 87 1.37 -15.14 12.93
C ARG A 87 0.34 -15.60 13.96
N GLU A 88 0.61 -16.69 14.66
CA GLU A 88 -0.35 -17.27 15.62
C GLU A 88 -0.71 -16.29 16.74
N ARG A 89 0.29 -15.56 17.24
CA ARG A 89 0.08 -14.52 18.27
C ARG A 89 -0.70 -13.35 17.70
N ILE A 90 -0.33 -12.88 16.50
CA ILE A 90 -0.99 -11.75 15.85
C ILE A 90 -2.48 -12.07 15.63
N GLU A 91 -2.81 -13.25 15.12
CA GLU A 91 -4.20 -13.65 14.87
C GLU A 91 -5.01 -13.80 16.18
N ALA A 92 -4.38 -14.10 17.31
CA ALA A 92 -5.05 -14.26 18.60
C ALA A 92 -5.22 -12.95 19.40
N GLU A 93 -4.30 -12.00 19.25
CA GLU A 93 -4.18 -10.86 20.19
C GLU A 93 -4.38 -9.48 19.55
N VAL A 94 -4.31 -9.36 18.22
CA VAL A 94 -4.24 -8.07 17.53
C VAL A 94 -5.62 -7.63 17.04
N TYR A 95 -5.89 -6.33 17.14
CA TYR A 95 -7.15 -5.75 16.68
C TYR A 95 -7.11 -5.44 15.17
N GLU A 96 -8.26 -5.51 14.51
CA GLU A 96 -8.40 -5.18 13.08
C GLU A 96 -7.91 -3.75 12.74
N SER A 97 -8.06 -2.80 13.67
CA SER A 97 -7.57 -1.43 13.51
C SER A 97 -6.04 -1.35 13.45
N GLU A 98 -5.34 -2.21 14.21
CA GLU A 98 -3.88 -2.32 14.18
C GLU A 98 -3.42 -2.98 12.87
N LEU A 99 -4.12 -4.03 12.41
CA LEU A 99 -3.85 -4.66 11.12
C LEU A 99 -4.03 -3.69 9.95
N MET A 100 -5.07 -2.85 9.99
CA MET A 100 -5.28 -1.80 9.01
C MET A 100 -4.13 -0.78 9.04
N GLY A 101 -3.73 -0.31 10.22
CA GLY A 101 -2.59 0.59 10.38
C GLY A 101 -1.30 -0.01 9.80
N ALA A 102 -1.01 -1.27 10.09
CA ALA A 102 0.14 -1.98 9.56
C ALA A 102 0.09 -2.14 8.03
N MET A 103 -1.08 -2.47 7.47
CA MET A 103 -1.26 -2.57 6.03
C MET A 103 -0.99 -1.23 5.34
N LEU A 104 -1.43 -0.11 5.92
CA LEU A 104 -1.16 1.22 5.38
C LEU A 104 0.34 1.54 5.33
N GLU A 105 1.10 1.20 6.37
CA GLU A 105 2.55 1.38 6.36
C GLU A 105 3.23 0.48 5.31
N VAL A 106 2.75 -0.75 5.15
CA VAL A 106 3.22 -1.66 4.09
C VAL A 106 2.93 -1.11 2.69
N LEU A 107 1.74 -0.53 2.46
CA LEU A 107 1.41 0.09 1.17
C LEU A 107 2.37 1.25 0.83
N LYS A 108 2.75 2.06 1.82
CA LYS A 108 3.74 3.14 1.60
C LYS A 108 5.12 2.61 1.20
N LEU A 109 5.50 1.43 1.67
CA LEU A 109 6.72 0.75 1.24
C LEU A 109 6.57 0.09 -0.13
N ALA A 110 5.42 -0.54 -0.39
CA ALA A 110 5.16 -1.30 -1.61
C ALA A 110 5.02 -0.40 -2.86
N PHE A 111 4.56 0.83 -2.69
CA PHE A 111 4.30 1.75 -3.78
C PHE A 111 5.17 3.00 -3.68
N PRO A 112 5.96 3.35 -4.71
CA PRO A 112 6.86 4.50 -4.70
C PRO A 112 6.12 5.83 -4.96
N PHE A 113 5.04 6.09 -4.23
CA PHE A 113 4.17 7.25 -4.45
C PHE A 113 4.91 8.59 -4.41
N GLY A 114 5.83 8.77 -3.45
CA GLY A 114 6.60 10.00 -3.33
C GLY A 114 7.56 10.26 -4.50
N ASP A 115 8.13 9.20 -5.07
CA ASP A 115 9.10 9.31 -6.17
C ASP A 115 8.38 9.55 -7.52
N LEU A 116 7.14 9.06 -7.67
CA LEU A 116 6.30 9.30 -8.85
C LEU A 116 5.72 10.72 -8.87
N LEU A 117 5.37 11.27 -7.71
CA LEU A 117 4.86 12.64 -7.60
C LEU A 117 5.94 13.69 -7.84
N THR A 118 7.17 13.42 -7.42
CA THR A 118 8.30 14.30 -7.70
C THR A 118 8.64 14.30 -9.20
N TRP A 119 8.53 13.15 -9.88
CA TRP A 119 8.66 13.07 -11.34
C TRP A 119 7.52 13.78 -12.09
N ALA A 120 6.26 13.56 -11.70
CA ALA A 120 5.10 14.23 -12.29
C ALA A 120 5.14 15.76 -12.09
N SER A 121 5.58 16.22 -10.92
CA SER A 121 5.76 17.65 -10.63
C SER A 121 6.94 18.27 -11.39
N GLY A 122 7.98 17.48 -11.70
CA GLY A 122 9.13 17.91 -12.50
C GLY A 122 8.85 18.00 -14.00
N LEU A 123 7.76 17.37 -14.48
CA LEU A 123 7.27 17.47 -15.87
C LEU A 123 6.22 18.57 -16.07
N ALA A 124 5.81 19.27 -15.01
CA ALA A 124 4.96 20.44 -15.15
C ALA A 124 5.73 21.50 -15.97
N PRO A 125 5.25 21.90 -17.16
CA PRO A 125 5.92 22.94 -17.93
C PRO A 125 5.99 24.19 -17.07
N THR A 126 7.20 24.70 -16.86
CA THR A 126 7.42 26.01 -16.24
C THR A 126 6.66 27.00 -17.10
N ALA A 127 5.48 27.42 -16.64
CA ALA A 127 4.71 28.48 -17.27
C ALA A 127 5.62 29.71 -17.28
N SER A 128 6.20 29.98 -18.45
CA SER A 128 7.08 31.12 -18.66
C SER A 128 6.28 32.37 -18.35
N ALA A 129 6.80 33.17 -17.42
CA ALA A 129 6.20 34.43 -17.00
C ALA A 129 5.88 35.29 -18.24
N PRO A 130 4.74 36.01 -18.26
CA PRO A 130 4.48 36.96 -19.33
C PRO A 130 5.53 38.07 -19.23
N THR A 131 6.43 38.13 -20.21
CA THR A 131 7.29 39.29 -20.44
C THR A 131 6.40 40.50 -20.70
N SER A 132 6.27 41.33 -19.68
CA SER A 132 5.79 42.70 -19.82
C SER A 132 6.69 43.42 -20.82
N LYS A 133 6.10 43.92 -21.91
CA LYS A 133 6.73 44.89 -22.81
C LYS A 133 5.83 46.12 -22.90
N SER A 134 6.39 47.19 -22.31
CA SER A 134 6.37 48.62 -22.65
C SER A 134 5.04 49.30 -22.96
#